data_AF-A0A1Z9CBB1-F1
#
_entry.id   AF-A0A1Z9CBB1-F1
#
_cell.length_a   1.000
_cell.length_b   1.000
_cell.length_c   1.000
_cell.angle_alpha   90.00
_cell.angle_beta   90.00
_cell.angle_gamma   90.00
#
_symmetry.space_group_name_H-M   'P 1'
#
loop_
_entity.id
_entity.type
_entity.pdbx_description
1 polymer ?
#
loop_
_entity_poly.entity_id
_entity_poly.type
_entity_poly.pdbx_seq_one_letter_code
_entity_poly.pdbx_strand_id
1 'polypeptide(L)' 'MSNELINKLRLAFSLVLIFSSIATFAYSFFYGESFDQYFYLAMIMIVGAVFHLQKIEESKKPKKKRNKK' A
#
# COMPACT_ATOMS: atom_id res chain seq x y z
N MET A 1 7.02 20.74 -0.46
CA MET A 1 5.89 19.86 -0.86
C MET A 1 4.88 19.82 0.28
N SER A 2 3.60 20.11 0.04
CA SER A 2 2.58 20.13 1.11
C SER A 2 2.22 18.71 1.57
N ASN A 3 1.80 18.56 2.83
CA ASN A 3 1.34 17.26 3.36
C ASN A 3 0.17 16.68 2.55
N GLU A 4 -0.67 17.54 1.99
CA GLU A 4 -1.77 17.13 1.11
C GLU A 4 -1.26 16.49 -0.19
N LEU A 5 -0.25 17.09 -0.84
CA LEU A 5 0.33 16.52 -2.07
C LEU A 5 1.01 15.17 -1.80
N ILE A 6 1.70 15.04 -0.67
CA ILE A 6 2.31 13.77 -0.25
C ILE A 6 1.24 12.70 -0.05
N ASN A 7 0.12 13.04 0.57
CA ASN A 7 -0.97 12.10 0.80
C ASN A 7 -1.67 11.69 -0.50
N LYS A 8 -1.84 12.60 -1.47
CA LYS A 8 -2.34 12.26 -2.81
C LYS A 8 -1.41 11.30 -3.54
N LEU A 9 -0.10 11.53 -3.46
CA LEU A 9 0.90 10.63 -4.05
C LEU A 9 0.90 9.24 -3.39
N ARG A 10 0.84 9.19 -2.06
CA ARG A 10 0.72 7.92 -1.30
C ARG A 10 -0.54 7.15 -1.72
N LEU A 11 -1.65 7.84 -1.91
CA LEU A 11 -2.91 7.23 -2.34
C LEU A 11 -2.79 6.65 -3.76
N ALA A 12 -2.27 7.43 -4.71
CA ALA A 12 -2.06 6.98 -6.08
C ALA A 12 -1.13 5.76 -6.12
N PHE A 13 -0.03 5.79 -5.36
CA PHE A 13 0.89 4.65 -5.24
C PHE A 13 0.22 3.41 -4.63
N SER A 14 -0.62 3.60 -3.61
CA SER A 14 -1.36 2.49 -2.99
C SER A 14 -2.33 1.84 -3.97
N LEU A 15 -3.02 2.63 -4.79
CA LEU A 15 -3.92 2.12 -5.83
C LEU A 15 -3.16 1.31 -6.88
N VAL A 16 -2.00 1.81 -7.33
CA VAL A 16 -1.13 1.07 -8.26
C VAL A 16 -0.74 -0.29 -7.67
N LEU A 17 -0.29 -0.33 -6.41
CA LEU A 17 0.07 -1.59 -5.75
C LEU A 17 -1.10 -2.57 -5.65
N ILE A 18 -2.30 -2.09 -5.33
CA ILE A 18 -3.51 -2.94 -5.25
C ILE A 18 -3.84 -3.52 -6.62
N PHE A 19 -3.88 -2.70 -7.67
CA PHE A 19 -4.16 -3.19 -9.03
C PHE A 19 -3.08 -4.12 -9.55
N SER A 20 -1.81 -3.81 -9.29
CA SER A 20 -0.68 -4.69 -9.62
C SER A 20 -0.80 -6.04 -8.91
N SER A 21 -1.17 -6.05 -7.63
CA SER A 21 -1.42 -7.30 -6.88
C SER A 21 -2.50 -8.16 -7.53
N ILE A 22 -3.61 -7.57 -7.94
CA ILE A 22 -4.69 -8.30 -8.62
C ILE A 22 -4.19 -8.86 -9.95
N ALA A 23 -3.46 -8.06 -10.74
CA ALA A 23 -2.89 -8.50 -12.01
C ALA A 23 -1.88 -9.64 -11.85
N THR A 24 -1.01 -9.59 -10.83
CA THR A 24 -0.05 -10.64 -10.49
C THR A 24 -0.76 -11.95 -10.13
N PHE A 25 -1.84 -11.89 -9.35
CA PHE A 25 -2.66 -13.05 -9.04
C PHE A 25 -3.31 -13.64 -10.29
N ALA A 26 -3.94 -12.80 -11.12
CA ALA A 26 -4.56 -13.24 -12.36
C ALA A 26 -3.53 -13.88 -13.31
N TYR A 27 -2.36 -13.26 -13.45
CA TYR A 27 -1.27 -13.79 -14.28
C TYR A 27 -0.83 -15.18 -13.81
N SER A 28 -0.56 -15.36 -12.51
CA SER A 28 -0.18 -16.67 -11.98
C SER A 28 -1.27 -17.72 -12.22
N PHE A 29 -2.54 -17.35 -12.04
CA PHE A 29 -3.66 -18.26 -12.26
C PHE A 29 -3.81 -18.70 -13.73
N PHE A 30 -3.70 -17.77 -14.68
CA PHE A 30 -3.88 -18.08 -16.11
C PHE A 30 -2.69 -18.82 -16.73
N TYR A 31 -1.47 -18.50 -16.31
CA TYR A 31 -0.25 -19.07 -16.90
C TYR A 31 0.27 -20.30 -16.15
N GLY A 32 -0.35 -20.68 -15.02
CA GLY A 32 0.05 -21.85 -14.24
C GLY A 32 1.43 -21.71 -13.60
N GLU A 33 1.89 -20.47 -13.43
CA GLU A 33 3.16 -20.15 -12.77
C GLU A 33 3.12 -20.53 -11.29
N SER A 34 4.29 -20.78 -10.71
CA SER A 34 4.42 -21.18 -9.31
C SER A 34 3.62 -20.26 -8.38
N PHE A 35 2.57 -20.82 -7.78
CA PHE A 35 1.61 -20.06 -6.98
C PHE A 35 2.32 -19.28 -5.88
N ASP A 36 3.30 -19.91 -5.23
CA ASP A 36 4.02 -19.33 -4.08
C ASP A 36 4.69 -17.99 -4.41
N GLN A 37 5.49 -17.89 -5.48
CA GLN A 37 6.25 -16.65 -5.75
C GLN A 37 5.33 -15.47 -6.08
N TYR A 38 4.35 -15.67 -6.96
CA TYR A 38 3.42 -14.63 -7.38
C TYR A 38 2.44 -14.26 -6.27
N PHE A 39 2.02 -15.24 -5.46
CA PHE A 39 1.24 -15.04 -4.25
C PHE A 39 1.99 -14.16 -3.24
N TYR A 40 3.24 -14.48 -2.93
CA TYR A 40 4.04 -13.67 -1.99
C TYR A 40 4.30 -12.26 -2.54
N LEU A 41 4.58 -12.13 -3.84
CA LEU A 41 4.75 -10.82 -4.46
C LEU A 41 3.48 -9.97 -4.36
N ALA A 42 2.31 -10.57 -4.60
CA ALA A 42 1.03 -9.92 -4.43
C ALA A 42 0.78 -9.51 -2.98
N MET A 43 1.06 -10.39 -2.02
CA MET A 43 0.96 -10.09 -0.58
C MET A 43 1.85 -8.91 -0.17
N ILE A 44 3.10 -8.85 -0.65
CA ILE A 44 4.01 -7.73 -0.38
C ILE A 44 3.44 -6.41 -0.91
N MET A 45 2.86 -6.41 -2.11
CA MET A 45 2.24 -5.21 -2.67
C MET A 45 1.03 -4.74 -1.85
N ILE A 46 0.18 -5.68 -1.38
CA ILE A 46 -0.94 -5.35 -0.49
C ILE A 46 -0.44 -4.77 0.84
N VAL A 47 0.56 -5.39 1.49
CA VAL A 47 1.13 -4.88 2.74
C VAL A 47 1.73 -3.49 2.54
N GLY A 48 2.44 -3.28 1.42
CA GLY A 48 2.94 -1.96 1.04
C GLY A 48 1.83 -0.92 0.92
N ALA A 49 0.75 -1.24 0.19
CA ALA A 49 -0.39 -0.35 0.04
C ALA A 49 -1.03 0.00 1.40
N VAL A 50 -1.24 -0.98 2.26
CA VAL A 50 -1.77 -0.78 3.62
C VAL A 50 -0.90 0.18 4.42
N PHE A 51 0.42 0.02 4.39
CA PHE A 51 1.35 0.92 5.10
C PHE A 51 1.26 2.37 4.60
N HIS A 52 1.13 2.58 3.29
CA HIS A 52 0.97 3.90 2.72
C HIS A 52 -0.38 4.55 3.10
N LEU A 53 -1.46 3.77 3.13
CA LEU A 53 -2.78 4.20 3.57
C LEU A 53 -2.82 4.53 5.08
N GLN A 54 -2.19 3.71 5.92
CA GLN A 54 -2.06 3.96 7.35
C GLN A 54 -1.33 5.28 7.63
N LYS A 55 -0.23 5.56 6.90
CA LYS A 55 0.47 6.85 7.03
C LYS A 55 -0.39 8.05 6.64
N ILE A 56 -1.30 7.90 5.67
CA ILE A 56 -2.28 8.95 5.34
C ILE A 56 -3.23 9.15 6.53
N GLU A 57 -3.73 8.08 7.14
CA GLU A 57 -4.62 8.16 8.31
C GLU A 57 -3.93 8.82 9.51
N GLU A 58 -2.69 8.42 9.81
CA GLU A 58 -1.87 9.01 10.89
C GLU A 58 -1.62 10.51 10.67
N SER A 59 -1.40 10.93 9.42
CA SER A 59 -1.18 12.34 9.10
C SER A 59 -2.42 13.22 9.32
N LYS A 60 -3.62 12.62 9.32
CA LYS A 60 -4.89 13.29 9.59
C LYS A 60 -5.23 13.33 11.07
N LYS A 61 -4.64 12.46 11.90
CA LYS A 61 -4.87 12.48 13.36
C LYS A 61 -4.22 13.73 13.95
N PRO A 62 -4.93 14.50 14.80
CA PRO A 62 -4.32 15.62 15.49
C PRO A 62 -3.15 15.10 16.30
N LYS A 63 -1.95 15.67 16.13
CA LYS A 63 -0.78 15.35 16.96
C LYS A 63 -1.18 15.58 18.42
N LYS A 64 -1.52 14.51 19.15
CA LYS A 64 -1.66 14.58 20.60
C LYS A 64 -0.30 15.06 21.09
N LYS A 65 -0.22 16.30 21.60
CA LYS A 65 1.00 16.84 22.21
C LYS A 65 1.44 15.81 23.24
N ARG A 66 2.53 15.10 22.94
CA ARG A 66 3.20 14.23 23.89
C ARG A 66 3.71 15.19 24.96
N ASN A 67 2.92 15.40 26.02
CA ASN A 67 3.40 16.10 27.20
C ASN A 67 4.62 15.32 27.66
N LYS A 68 5.80 15.91 27.46
CA LYS A 68 7.03 15.50 28.14
C LYS A 68 6.74 15.68 29.63
N LYS A 69 6.67 14.57 30.36
CA LYS A 69 7.03 14.56 31.78
C LYS A 69 8.53 14.32 31.85
#